data_AF-A0A496WPL9-F1
#
_entry.id   AF-A0A496WPL9-F1
#
_cell.length_a   1.000
_cell.length_b   1.000
_cell.length_c   1.000
_cell.angle_alpha   90.00
_cell.angle_beta   90.00
_cell.angle_gamma   90.00
#
_symmetry.space_group_name_H-M   'P 1'
#
loop_
_entity.id
_entity.type
_entity.pdbx_description
1 polymer ?
#
loop_
_entity_poly.entity_id
_entity_poly.type
_entity_poly.pdbx_seq_one_letter_code
_entity_poly.pdbx_strand_id
1 'polypeptide(L)'
;SHKQYYAELKSAGLGGLDINLWLDYFTQTMNEAQDLAQAQVDFVINKARFYERFGDRLNDRQARVIQRVFKEGVKGFEGGLSTRNYETIAQCPNRTAARDLAALRDVGALTTEGEGRATRYTLALAKPDKSPVGRISPGRR
;
A
#
# COMPACT_ATOMS: atom_id res chain seq x y z
N SER A 1 22.06 17.26 -40.83
CA SER A 1 21.92 15.78 -40.96
C SER A 1 21.95 15.19 -39.55
N HIS A 2 20.97 14.35 -39.17
CA HIS A 2 20.94 13.62 -37.88
C HIS A 2 22.31 12.99 -37.54
N LYS A 3 23.09 12.61 -38.56
CA LYS A 3 24.45 12.09 -38.42
C LYS A 3 25.45 13.05 -37.75
N GLN A 4 25.34 14.37 -37.94
CA GLN A 4 26.26 15.33 -37.32
C GLN A 4 25.96 15.50 -35.83
N TYR A 5 24.69 15.54 -35.45
CA TYR A 5 24.27 15.58 -34.04
C TYR A 5 24.76 14.34 -33.26
N TYR A 6 24.63 13.15 -33.84
CA TYR A 6 25.16 11.92 -33.25
C TYR A 6 26.69 11.81 -33.31
N ALA A 7 27.34 12.42 -34.32
CA ALA A 7 28.80 12.44 -34.42
C ALA A 7 29.43 13.34 -33.35
N GLU A 8 28.85 14.52 -33.10
CA GLU A 8 29.28 15.46 -32.06
C GLU A 8 29.05 14.89 -30.66
N LEU A 9 27.92 14.19 -30.44
CA LEU A 9 27.65 13.43 -29.22
C LEU A 9 28.66 12.29 -28.99
N LYS A 10 29.10 11.61 -30.06
CA LYS A 10 30.13 10.56 -29.97
C LYS A 10 31.50 11.12 -29.69
N SER A 11 31.86 12.29 -30.23
CA SER A 11 33.16 12.92 -29.98
C SER A 11 33.25 13.55 -28.59
N ALA A 12 32.13 14.03 -28.03
CA ALA A 12 32.06 14.50 -26.64
C ALA A 12 31.98 13.34 -25.61
N GLY A 13 31.69 12.11 -26.06
CA GLY A 13 31.44 10.93 -25.22
C GLY A 13 32.66 10.08 -24.83
N LEU A 14 33.89 10.61 -24.93
CA LEU A 14 35.09 9.95 -24.39
C LEU A 14 35.24 10.26 -22.89
N GLY A 15 34.23 9.84 -22.12
CA GLY A 15 34.13 10.09 -20.67
C GLY A 15 33.05 9.26 -19.98
N GLY A 16 32.90 7.98 -20.35
CA GLY A 16 32.41 6.92 -19.45
C GLY A 16 30.97 6.97 -18.93
N LEU A 17 30.08 7.83 -19.43
CA LEU A 17 28.66 7.78 -19.07
C LEU A 17 27.89 7.07 -20.17
N ASP A 18 27.60 5.78 -19.96
CA ASP A 18 26.65 5.05 -20.80
C ASP A 18 25.26 5.69 -20.62
N ILE A 19 24.89 6.55 -21.56
CA ILE A 19 23.63 7.29 -21.53
C ILE A 19 22.42 6.35 -21.49
N ASN A 20 22.54 5.13 -22.03
CA ASN A 20 21.46 4.14 -21.95
C ASN A 20 21.31 3.63 -20.51
N LEU A 21 22.42 3.32 -19.83
CA LEU A 21 22.40 2.89 -18.43
C LEU A 21 21.79 3.97 -17.51
N TRP A 22 22.10 5.24 -17.77
CA TRP A 22 21.51 6.35 -17.03
C TRP A 22 20.01 6.50 -17.30
N LEU A 23 19.56 6.36 -18.55
CA LEU A 23 18.14 6.41 -18.90
C LEU A 23 17.35 5.24 -18.30
N ASP A 24 17.91 4.03 -18.27
CA ASP A 24 17.29 2.86 -17.65
C ASP A 24 17.12 3.07 -16.15
N TYR A 25 18.18 3.51 -15.45
CA TYR A 25 18.10 3.85 -14.03
C TYR A 25 17.08 4.96 -13.76
N PHE A 26 17.07 6.01 -14.59
CA PHE A 26 16.18 7.15 -14.42
C PHE A 26 14.71 6.74 -14.60
N THR A 27 14.40 5.99 -15.66
CA THR A 27 13.03 5.52 -15.92
C THR A 27 12.56 4.56 -14.84
N GLN A 28 13.42 3.66 -14.36
CA GLN A 28 13.09 2.79 -13.23
C GLN A 28 12.79 3.61 -11.96
N THR A 29 13.65 4.55 -11.61
CA THR A 29 13.47 5.42 -10.43
C THR A 29 12.18 6.23 -10.53
N MET A 30 11.85 6.72 -11.73
CA MET A 30 10.60 7.44 -11.98
C MET A 30 9.37 6.54 -11.79
N ASN A 31 9.41 5.30 -12.27
CA ASN A 31 8.33 4.34 -12.06
C ASN A 31 8.15 4.01 -10.57
N GLU A 32 9.24 3.77 -9.85
CA GLU A 32 9.21 3.52 -8.40
C GLU A 32 8.60 4.70 -7.62
N ALA A 33 8.94 5.93 -8.01
CA ALA A 33 8.36 7.12 -7.40
C ALA A 33 6.84 7.24 -7.67
N GLN A 34 6.40 6.89 -8.89
CA GLN A 34 4.98 6.87 -9.25
C GLN A 34 4.21 5.80 -8.46
N ASP A 35 4.76 4.60 -8.33
CA ASP A 35 4.16 3.51 -7.55
C ASP A 35 4.02 3.89 -6.07
N LEU A 36 5.04 4.54 -5.49
CA LEU A 36 4.99 5.03 -4.12
C LEU A 36 3.91 6.12 -3.94
N ALA A 37 3.83 7.05 -4.87
CA ALA A 37 2.81 8.11 -4.85
C ALA A 37 1.40 7.53 -4.95
N GLN A 38 1.18 6.57 -5.86
CA GLN A 38 -0.11 5.89 -6.01
C GLN A 38 -0.49 5.14 -4.74
N ALA A 39 0.44 4.39 -4.14
CA ALA A 39 0.18 3.65 -2.91
C ALA A 39 -0.19 4.58 -1.74
N GLN A 40 0.40 5.78 -1.68
CA GLN A 40 0.06 6.79 -0.69
C GLN A 40 -1.36 7.36 -0.89
N VAL A 41 -1.74 7.64 -2.13
CA VAL A 41 -3.09 8.10 -2.49
C VAL A 41 -4.12 7.03 -2.12
N ASP A 42 -3.88 5.79 -2.55
CA ASP A 42 -4.76 4.65 -2.26
C ASP A 42 -4.93 4.44 -0.75
N PHE A 43 -3.84 4.57 0.02
CA PHE A 43 -3.88 4.46 1.47
C PHE A 43 -4.79 5.52 2.11
N VAL A 44 -4.68 6.78 1.69
CA VAL A 44 -5.53 7.87 2.24
C VAL A 44 -7.00 7.64 1.88
N ILE A 45 -7.31 7.30 0.62
CA ILE A 45 -8.67 7.03 0.17
C ILE A 45 -9.26 5.83 0.93
N ASN A 46 -8.52 4.74 1.05
CA ASN A 46 -8.97 3.54 1.75
C ASN A 46 -9.18 3.80 3.24
N LYS A 47 -8.30 4.58 3.88
CA LYS A 47 -8.49 4.99 5.28
C LYS A 47 -9.76 5.81 5.46
N ALA A 48 -10.01 6.79 4.58
CA ALA A 48 -11.23 7.60 4.63
C ALA A 48 -12.50 6.73 4.49
N ARG A 49 -12.55 5.89 3.45
CA ARG A 49 -13.67 4.95 3.21
C ARG A 49 -13.89 3.98 4.36
N PHE A 50 -12.81 3.51 5.00
CA PHE A 50 -12.92 2.64 6.17
C PHE A 50 -13.66 3.36 7.31
N TYR A 51 -13.24 4.58 7.65
CA TYR A 51 -13.85 5.34 8.74
C TYR A 51 -15.27 5.80 8.40
N GLU A 52 -15.55 6.16 7.15
CA GLU A 52 -16.91 6.43 6.69
C GLU A 52 -17.84 5.22 6.89
N ARG A 53 -17.35 4.01 6.58
CA ARG A 53 -18.16 2.79 6.65
C ARG A 53 -18.33 2.25 8.07
N PHE A 54 -17.30 2.35 8.91
CA PHE A 54 -17.24 1.64 10.18
C PHE A 54 -17.06 2.55 11.40
N GLY A 55 -16.59 3.79 11.24
CA GLY A 55 -16.13 4.67 12.32
C GLY A 55 -17.13 4.80 13.47
N ASP A 56 -18.38 5.12 13.15
CA ASP A 56 -19.44 5.33 14.15
C ASP A 56 -19.87 4.06 14.90
N ARG A 57 -19.47 2.89 14.41
CA ARG A 57 -19.80 1.57 15.00
C ARG A 57 -18.68 1.02 15.87
N LEU A 58 -17.51 1.65 15.86
CA LEU A 58 -16.36 1.21 16.65
C LEU A 58 -16.52 1.69 18.10
N ASN A 59 -16.33 0.78 19.04
CA ASN A 59 -16.11 1.19 20.43
C ASN A 59 -14.68 1.73 20.62
N ASP A 60 -14.41 2.37 21.77
CA ASP A 60 -13.12 3.01 22.06
C ASP A 60 -11.90 2.08 21.90
N ARG A 61 -12.04 0.81 22.29
CA ARG A 61 -10.95 -0.18 22.18
C ARG A 61 -10.68 -0.52 20.72
N GLN A 62 -11.73 -0.79 19.95
CA GLN A 62 -11.65 -1.10 18.53
C GLN A 62 -11.08 0.11 17.78
N ALA A 63 -11.60 1.31 18.02
CA ALA A 63 -11.10 2.55 17.41
C ALA A 63 -9.61 2.76 17.66
N ARG A 64 -9.13 2.54 18.90
CA ARG A 64 -7.71 2.61 19.25
C ARG A 64 -6.86 1.62 18.45
N VAL A 65 -7.30 0.36 18.33
CA VAL A 65 -6.58 -0.67 17.58
C VAL A 65 -6.53 -0.33 16.09
N ILE A 66 -7.66 0.03 15.50
CA ILE A 66 -7.74 0.42 14.09
C ILE A 66 -6.85 1.63 13.82
N GLN A 67 -6.89 2.65 14.69
CA GLN A 67 -6.01 3.82 14.56
C GLN A 67 -4.54 3.42 14.64
N ARG A 68 -4.17 2.50 15.53
CA ARG A 68 -2.79 1.99 15.64
C ARG A 68 -2.37 1.24 14.38
N VAL A 69 -3.24 0.44 13.77
CA VAL A 69 -2.95 -0.25 12.51
C VAL A 69 -2.74 0.76 11.38
N PHE A 70 -3.62 1.76 11.23
CA PHE A 70 -3.43 2.81 10.23
C PHE A 70 -2.20 3.69 10.48
N LYS A 71 -1.63 3.73 11.69
CA LYS A 71 -0.37 4.45 11.94
C LYS A 71 0.85 3.82 11.25
N GLU A 72 0.77 2.56 10.83
CA GLU A 72 1.86 1.91 10.06
C GLU A 72 1.94 2.40 8.61
N GLY A 73 0.94 3.16 8.15
CA GLY A 73 0.92 3.72 6.80
C GLY A 73 0.79 2.65 5.72
N VAL A 74 1.34 2.95 4.55
CA VAL A 74 1.26 2.11 3.34
C VAL A 74 1.85 0.71 3.55
N LYS A 75 2.84 0.57 4.44
CA LYS A 75 3.47 -0.73 4.76
C LYS A 75 2.49 -1.72 5.38
N GLY A 76 1.44 -1.19 6.04
CA GLY A 76 0.49 -2.00 6.78
C GLY A 76 1.08 -2.60 8.06
N PHE A 77 0.24 -3.31 8.81
CA PHE A 77 0.64 -3.89 10.09
C PHE A 77 1.27 -5.26 9.88
N GLU A 78 2.60 -5.29 9.90
CA GLU A 78 3.40 -6.49 9.62
C GLU A 78 2.98 -7.69 10.48
N GLY A 79 2.82 -8.85 9.84
CA GLY A 79 2.39 -10.08 10.48
C GLY A 79 0.92 -10.10 10.94
N GLY A 80 0.16 -9.05 10.66
CA GLY A 80 -1.28 -8.95 10.91
C GLY A 80 -1.66 -8.81 12.40
N LEU A 81 -2.90 -8.37 12.63
CA LEU A 81 -3.49 -8.38 13.95
C LEU A 81 -3.69 -9.83 14.44
N SER A 82 -3.43 -10.03 15.71
CA SER A 82 -3.63 -11.28 16.44
C SER A 82 -4.26 -10.93 17.79
N THR A 83 -4.85 -11.90 18.48
CA THR A 83 -5.41 -11.64 19.81
C THR A 83 -4.36 -11.03 20.75
N ARG A 84 -3.11 -11.52 20.70
CA ARG A 84 -2.01 -11.04 21.55
C ARG A 84 -1.66 -9.57 21.32
N ASN A 85 -1.50 -9.13 20.07
CA ASN A 85 -1.19 -7.72 19.82
C ASN A 85 -2.41 -6.81 20.07
N TYR A 86 -3.63 -7.32 19.84
CA TYR A 86 -4.85 -6.61 20.19
C TYR A 86 -4.94 -6.35 21.69
N GLU A 87 -4.67 -7.37 22.54
CA GLU A 87 -4.60 -7.23 24.00
C GLU A 87 -3.64 -6.11 24.41
N THR A 88 -2.43 -6.09 23.84
CA THR A 88 -1.42 -5.07 24.12
C THR A 88 -1.87 -3.66 23.72
N ILE A 89 -2.56 -3.51 22.60
CA ILE A 89 -2.97 -2.18 22.11
C ILE A 89 -4.23 -1.69 22.84
N ALA A 90 -5.22 -2.56 23.01
CA ALA A 90 -6.51 -2.26 23.63
C ALA A 90 -6.49 -2.31 25.16
N GLN A 91 -5.43 -2.87 25.77
CA GLN A 91 -5.29 -3.08 27.21
C GLN A 91 -6.51 -3.83 27.78
N CYS A 92 -6.81 -4.99 27.18
CA CYS A 92 -7.96 -5.81 27.57
C CYS A 92 -7.59 -7.30 27.65
N PRO A 93 -8.35 -8.13 28.38
CA PRO A 93 -8.09 -9.56 28.47
C PRO A 93 -8.30 -10.29 27.13
N ASN A 94 -7.60 -11.41 26.93
CA ASN A 94 -7.68 -12.27 25.75
C ASN A 94 -9.10 -12.57 25.26
N ARG A 95 -10.02 -12.94 26.18
CA ARG A 95 -11.43 -13.22 25.82
C ARG A 95 -12.13 -12.00 25.20
N THR A 96 -11.86 -10.81 25.74
CA THR A 96 -12.40 -9.55 25.21
C THR A 96 -11.79 -9.22 23.86
N ALA A 97 -10.47 -9.37 23.71
CA ALA A 97 -9.78 -9.15 22.43
C ALA A 97 -10.30 -10.10 21.34
N ALA A 98 -10.46 -11.39 21.65
CA ALA A 98 -11.01 -12.38 20.72
C ALA A 98 -12.45 -12.03 20.29
N ARG A 99 -13.29 -11.58 21.22
CA ARG A 99 -14.65 -11.13 20.92
C ARG A 99 -14.67 -9.88 20.06
N ASP A 100 -13.84 -8.89 20.38
CA ASP A 100 -13.77 -7.64 19.60
C ASP A 100 -13.27 -7.91 18.17
N LEU A 101 -12.26 -8.77 17.99
CA LEU A 101 -11.76 -9.21 16.68
C LEU A 101 -12.82 -9.96 15.87
N ALA A 102 -13.55 -10.88 16.50
CA ALA A 102 -14.66 -11.59 15.85
C ALA A 102 -15.75 -10.61 15.43
N ALA A 103 -16.16 -9.69 16.31
CA ALA A 103 -17.15 -8.67 15.99
C ALA A 103 -16.73 -7.78 14.81
N LEU A 104 -15.46 -7.34 14.77
CA LEU A 104 -14.92 -6.55 13.67
C LEU A 104 -14.88 -7.33 12.34
N ARG A 105 -14.58 -8.63 12.38
CA ARG A 105 -14.66 -9.51 11.21
C ARG A 105 -16.11 -9.67 10.75
N ASP A 106 -17.03 -9.91 11.67
CA ASP A 106 -18.43 -10.19 11.35
C ASP A 106 -19.13 -8.99 10.71
N VAL A 107 -18.75 -7.75 11.07
CA VAL A 107 -19.22 -6.54 10.39
C VAL A 107 -18.45 -6.23 9.10
N GLY A 108 -17.44 -7.03 8.76
CA GLY A 108 -16.63 -6.89 7.56
C GLY A 108 -15.56 -5.78 7.64
N ALA A 109 -15.20 -5.32 8.83
CA ALA A 109 -14.10 -4.37 9.03
C ALA A 109 -12.73 -5.06 9.00
N LEU A 110 -12.67 -6.35 9.35
CA LEU A 110 -11.48 -7.18 9.25
C LEU A 110 -11.70 -8.38 8.34
N THR A 111 -10.66 -8.77 7.61
CA THR A 111 -10.53 -10.06 6.94
C THR A 111 -9.53 -10.94 7.69
N THR A 112 -9.65 -12.26 7.54
CA THR A 112 -8.74 -13.21 8.17
C THR A 112 -7.99 -14.03 7.13
N GLU A 113 -6.71 -14.28 7.40
CA GLU A 113 -5.88 -15.24 6.68
C GLU A 113 -5.38 -16.31 7.66
N GLY A 114 -5.37 -17.57 7.20
CA GLY A 114 -4.99 -18.74 8.01
C GLY A 114 -6.12 -19.28 8.91
N GLU A 115 -5.84 -20.39 9.60
CA GLU A 115 -6.79 -21.10 10.47
C GLU A 115 -6.23 -21.32 11.89
N GLY A 116 -7.12 -21.43 12.88
CA GLY A 116 -6.76 -21.76 14.26
C GLY A 116 -5.80 -20.76 14.91
N ARG A 117 -4.71 -21.25 15.51
CA ARG A 117 -3.70 -20.42 16.21
C ARG A 117 -2.86 -19.54 15.27
N ALA A 118 -2.91 -19.79 13.96
CA ALA A 118 -2.20 -19.01 12.96
C ALA A 118 -3.06 -17.88 12.34
N THR A 119 -4.30 -17.71 12.79
CA THR A 119 -5.23 -16.70 12.25
C THR A 119 -4.66 -15.29 12.39
N ARG A 120 -4.51 -14.59 11.28
CA ARG A 120 -4.12 -13.17 11.22
C ARG A 120 -5.26 -12.33 10.67
N TYR A 121 -5.50 -11.20 11.31
CA TYR A 121 -6.54 -10.25 10.91
C TYR A 121 -5.90 -9.06 10.20
N THR A 122 -6.53 -8.63 9.10
CA THR A 122 -6.12 -7.48 8.29
C THR A 122 -7.32 -6.57 8.05
N LEU A 123 -7.08 -5.28 7.81
CA LEU A 123 -8.17 -4.34 7.49
C LEU A 123 -8.79 -4.72 6.13
N ALA A 124 -10.12 -4.75 6.09
CA ALA A 124 -10.86 -4.96 4.85
C ALA A 124 -10.88 -3.67 4.00
N LEU A 125 -9.76 -3.39 3.32
CA LEU A 125 -9.62 -2.23 2.42
C LEU A 125 -10.02 -2.61 0.99
N ALA A 126 -10.59 -1.66 0.24
CA ALA A 126 -10.87 -1.87 -1.17
C ALA A 126 -9.54 -2.01 -1.94
N LYS A 127 -9.45 -3.01 -2.82
CA LYS A 127 -8.30 -3.10 -3.73
C LYS A 127 -8.31 -1.88 -4.65
N PRO A 128 -7.15 -1.23 -4.88
CA PRO A 128 -7.08 -0.18 -5.87
C PRO A 128 -7.42 -0.76 -7.24
N ASP A 129 -8.23 -0.03 -7.99
CA ASP A 129 -8.54 -0.37 -9.38
C ASP A 129 -7.26 -0.23 -10.19
N LYS A 130 -6.61 -1.37 -10.50
CA LYS A 130 -5.44 -1.43 -11.39
C LYS A 130 -5.84 -1.35 -12.86
N SER A 131 -6.86 -0.57 -13.20
CA SER A 131 -7.13 -0.22 -14.59
C SER A 131 -5.89 0.51 -15.11
N PRO A 132 -5.18 -0.02 -16.12
CA PRO A 132 -3.99 0.64 -16.63
C PRO A 132 -4.40 1.99 -17.20
N VAL A 133 -3.92 3.06 -16.55
CA VAL A 133 -4.08 4.43 -17.01
C VAL A 133 -3.53 4.50 -18.43
N GLY A 134 -4.42 4.75 -19.39
CA GLY A 134 -4.12 5.15 -20.76
C GLY A 134 -2.95 4.42 -21.41
N ARG A 135 -3.19 3.24 -21.99
CA ARG A 135 -2.33 2.74 -23.05
C ARG A 135 -2.37 3.79 -24.17
N ILE A 136 -1.35 4.63 -24.28
CA ILE A 136 -1.16 5.51 -25.43
C ILE A 136 -1.00 4.55 -26.61
N SER A 137 -2.09 4.30 -27.32
CA SER A 137 -2.05 3.57 -28.57
C SER A 137 -1.06 4.31 -29.47
N PRO A 138 0.06 3.70 -29.89
CA PRO A 138 0.87 4.30 -30.93
C PRO A 138 -0.05 4.42 -32.14
N GLY A 139 -0.34 5.66 -32.54
CA GLY A 139 -1.18 5.95 -33.69
C GLY A 139 -0.70 5.12 -34.87
N ARG A 140 -1.61 4.31 -35.43
CA ARG A 140 -1.34 3.68 -36.73
C ARG A 140 -1.19 4.81 -37.75
N ARG A 141 -0.14 4.62 -38.55
CA ARG A 141 0.25 5.35 -39.76
C ARG A 141 -0.91 5.86 -40.59
#